data_AF-A0A2A5ISR3-F1
#
_entry.id   AF-A0A2A5ISR3-F1
#
_cell.length_a   1.000
_cell.length_b   1.000
_cell.length_c   1.000
_cell.angle_alpha   90.00
_cell.angle_beta   90.00
_cell.angle_gamma   90.00
#
_symmetry.space_group_name_H-M   'P 1'
#
loop_
_entity.id
_entity.type
_entity.pdbx_description
1 polymer ?
#
loop_
_entity_poly.entity_id
_entity_poly.type
_entity_poly.pdbx_seq_one_letter_code
_entity_poly.pdbx_strand_id
1 'polypeptide(L)'
;MNQTVDLYVYGRDVLCASCVNLPSSKDTFEWLDAALKRKYPNQPFRITYIDIEHPPENERQKELSERILDDEFFYPLVLVEDQIVGEGNPKLKAIYQEMEKYGYKESSE
;
A
#
# COMPACT_ATOMS: atom_id res chain seq x y z
N MET A 1 -10.13 -21.64 -3.88
CA MET A 1 -9.42 -20.70 -4.78
C MET A 1 -8.98 -19.55 -3.89
N ASN A 2 -7.69 -19.30 -3.75
CA ASN A 2 -7.23 -18.14 -2.98
C ASN A 2 -7.51 -16.89 -3.84
N GLN A 3 -8.27 -15.95 -3.29
CA GLN A 3 -8.48 -14.67 -3.94
C GLN A 3 -7.13 -13.94 -3.97
N THR A 4 -6.72 -13.50 -5.16
CA THR A 4 -5.53 -12.64 -5.27
C THR A 4 -5.97 -11.26 -4.80
N VAL A 5 -5.33 -10.77 -3.73
CA VAL A 5 -5.56 -9.43 -3.22
C VAL A 5 -4.68 -8.43 -3.94
N ASP A 6 -5.27 -7.31 -4.35
CA ASP A 6 -4.57 -6.15 -4.86
C ASP A 6 -4.18 -5.20 -3.71
N LEU A 7 -2.93 -4.76 -3.69
CA LEU A 7 -2.40 -3.76 -2.80
C LEU A 7 -1.96 -2.55 -3.62
N TYR A 8 -2.22 -1.37 -3.10
CA TYR A 8 -1.85 -0.12 -3.75
C TYR A 8 -1.01 0.72 -2.80
N VAL A 9 0.12 1.22 -3.28
CA VAL A 9 0.97 2.17 -2.56
C VAL A 9 0.99 3.46 -3.37
N TYR A 10 0.28 4.47 -2.88
CA TYR A 10 0.23 5.79 -3.50
C TYR A 10 1.36 6.65 -2.96
N GLY A 11 2.07 7.32 -3.85
CA GLY A 11 3.01 8.35 -3.47
C GLY A 11 3.67 8.98 -4.69
N ARG A 12 4.73 9.74 -4.45
CA ARG A 12 5.57 10.33 -5.51
C ARG A 12 7.05 10.17 -5.17
N ASP A 13 7.90 10.54 -6.13
CA ASP A 13 9.36 10.46 -6.01
C ASP A 13 9.92 11.38 -4.91
N VAL A 14 9.26 12.51 -4.67
CA VAL A 14 9.64 13.49 -3.64
C VAL A 14 9.12 13.07 -2.27
N LEU A 15 9.98 13.05 -1.26
CA LEU A 15 9.59 12.79 0.14
C LEU A 15 8.47 13.72 0.61
N CYS A 16 7.54 13.20 1.40
CA CYS A 16 6.50 14.02 2.01
C CYS A 16 7.13 15.03 2.96
N ALA A 17 6.80 16.31 2.78
CA ALA A 17 7.33 17.41 3.60
C ALA A 17 7.02 17.23 5.09
N SER A 18 5.93 16.53 5.40
CA SER A 18 5.50 16.19 6.76
C SER A 18 6.16 14.92 7.31
N CYS A 19 6.83 14.13 6.46
CA CYS A 19 7.37 12.81 6.79
C CYS A 19 8.88 12.69 6.46
N VAL A 20 9.65 13.77 6.63
CA VAL A 20 11.07 13.87 6.21
C VAL A 20 12.02 12.80 6.78
N ASN A 21 11.65 12.14 7.88
CA ASN A 21 12.45 11.09 8.53
C ASN A 21 11.90 9.66 8.26
N LEU A 22 10.85 9.54 7.45
CA LEU A 22 10.22 8.27 7.12
C LEU A 22 10.67 7.77 5.73
N PRO A 23 10.56 6.46 5.46
CA PRO A 23 10.92 5.89 4.17
C PRO A 23 10.16 6.56 3.02
N SER A 24 10.76 6.59 1.84
CA SER A 24 10.05 7.05 0.65
C SER A 24 8.89 6.11 0.29
N SER A 25 8.01 6.59 -0.57
CA SER A 25 6.90 5.78 -1.08
C SER A 25 7.38 4.53 -1.84
N LYS A 26 8.50 4.66 -2.56
CA LYS A 26 9.15 3.55 -3.26
C LYS A 26 9.77 2.55 -2.29
N ASP A 27 10.51 3.02 -1.28
CA ASP A 27 11.08 2.14 -0.26
C ASP A 27 9.98 1.38 0.49
N THR A 28 8.88 2.06 0.79
CA THR A 28 7.70 1.44 1.42
C THR A 28 7.10 0.37 0.52
N PHE A 29 6.95 0.63 -0.78
CA PHE A 29 6.47 -0.35 -1.75
C PHE A 29 7.35 -1.62 -1.79
N GLU A 30 8.67 -1.46 -1.93
CA GLU A 30 9.60 -2.59 -2.00
C GLU A 30 9.65 -3.38 -0.68
N TRP A 31 9.66 -2.66 0.45
CA TRP A 31 9.63 -3.27 1.77
C TRP A 31 8.35 -4.07 2.02
N LEU A 32 7.19 -3.52 1.64
CA LEU A 32 5.90 -4.21 1.78
C LEU A 32 5.84 -5.47 0.92
N ASP A 33 6.25 -5.38 -0.35
CA ASP A 33 6.31 -6.54 -1.24
C ASP A 33 7.16 -7.67 -0.64
N ALA A 34 8.35 -7.34 -0.15
CA ALA A 34 9.26 -8.30 0.47
C ALA A 34 8.70 -8.87 1.79
N ALA A 35 8.08 -8.04 2.63
CA ALA A 35 7.49 -8.48 3.90
C ALA A 35 6.31 -9.43 3.70
N LEU A 36 5.43 -9.13 2.73
CA LEU A 36 4.26 -9.94 2.41
C LEU A 36 4.64 -11.28 1.78
N LYS A 37 5.61 -11.29 0.86
CA LYS A 37 6.16 -12.54 0.29
C LYS A 37 6.72 -13.47 1.37
N ARG A 38 7.36 -12.91 2.41
CA ARG A 38 7.87 -13.70 3.53
C ARG A 38 6.77 -14.23 4.44
N LYS A 39 5.74 -13.44 4.74
CA LYS A 39 4.66 -13.85 5.66
C LYS A 39 3.67 -14.83 5.01
N TYR A 40 3.39 -14.64 3.73
CA TYR A 40 2.40 -15.42 2.98
C TYR A 40 3.06 -16.15 1.81
N PRO A 41 4.03 -17.05 2.06
CA PRO A 41 4.68 -17.77 0.98
C PRO A 41 3.65 -18.62 0.23
N ASN A 42 3.81 -18.69 -1.09
CA ASN A 42 2.90 -19.41 -2.00
C ASN A 42 1.45 -18.89 -2.05
N GLN A 43 1.15 -17.72 -1.48
CA GLN A 43 -0.13 -17.06 -1.59
C GLN A 43 0.00 -15.82 -2.50
N PRO A 44 -0.54 -15.85 -3.72
CA PRO A 44 -0.34 -14.78 -4.69
C PRO A 44 -1.06 -13.52 -4.23
N PHE A 45 -0.41 -12.37 -4.36
CA PHE A 45 -1.00 -11.04 -4.22
C PHE A 45 -0.40 -10.14 -5.31
N ARG A 46 -1.01 -9.00 -5.56
CA ARG A 46 -0.51 -7.98 -6.48
C ARG A 46 -0.25 -6.72 -5.69
N ILE A 47 0.90 -6.10 -5.88
CA ILE A 47 1.20 -4.81 -5.29
C ILE A 47 1.55 -3.84 -6.41
N THR A 48 0.91 -2.67 -6.41
CA THR A 48 1.05 -1.67 -7.45
C THR A 48 1.45 -0.34 -6.82
N TYR A 49 2.51 0.26 -7.34
CA TYR A 49 2.87 1.64 -7.02
C TYR A 49 2.05 2.59 -7.89
N ILE A 50 1.40 3.58 -7.28
CA ILE A 50 0.62 4.61 -7.98
C ILE A 50 1.31 5.94 -7.76
N ASP A 51 1.74 6.57 -8.85
CA ASP A 51 2.24 7.94 -8.84
C ASP A 51 1.06 8.90 -8.70
N ILE A 52 1.00 9.63 -7.59
CA ILE A 52 -0.07 10.60 -7.34
C ILE A 52 0.00 11.82 -8.28
N GLU A 53 1.16 12.11 -8.87
CA GLU A 53 1.32 13.21 -9.83
C GLU A 53 0.86 12.80 -11.24
N HIS A 54 0.84 11.49 -11.51
CA HIS A 54 0.42 10.90 -12.78
C HIS A 54 -0.46 9.66 -12.57
N PRO A 55 -1.66 9.82 -11.97
CA PRO A 55 -2.51 8.69 -11.66
C PRO A 55 -3.05 8.02 -12.94
N PRO A 56 -3.29 6.70 -12.91
CA PRO A 56 -3.87 5.96 -14.03
C PRO A 56 -5.35 6.35 -14.28
N GLU A 57 -5.95 5.86 -15.36
CA GLU A 57 -7.31 6.26 -15.77
C GLU A 57 -8.45 5.85 -14.81
N ASN A 58 -8.15 5.03 -13.79
CA ASN A 58 -9.12 4.57 -12.80
C ASN A 58 -9.63 5.74 -11.91
N GLU A 59 -10.95 5.92 -11.85
CA GLU A 59 -11.59 7.03 -11.13
C GLU A 59 -11.24 7.07 -9.65
N ARG A 60 -11.25 5.91 -8.97
CA ARG A 60 -10.93 5.83 -7.54
C ARG A 60 -9.48 6.18 -7.26
N GLN A 61 -8.56 5.71 -8.11
CA GLN A 61 -7.14 5.99 -7.97
C GLN A 61 -6.87 7.48 -8.19
N LYS A 62 -7.54 8.12 -9.15
CA LYS A 62 -7.51 9.57 -9.36
C LYS A 62 -8.03 10.34 -8.15
N GLU A 63 -9.20 9.98 -7.64
CA GLU A 63 -9.79 10.66 -6.48
C GLU A 63 -8.85 10.62 -5.26
N LEU A 64 -8.27 9.45 -4.97
CA LEU A 64 -7.32 9.33 -3.85
C LEU A 64 -6.03 10.11 -4.10
N SER A 65 -5.51 10.11 -5.33
CA SER A 65 -4.34 10.92 -5.69
C SER A 65 -4.60 12.41 -5.51
N GLU A 66 -5.76 12.92 -5.95
CA GLU A 66 -6.17 14.32 -5.74
C GLU A 66 -6.24 14.67 -4.26
N ARG A 67 -6.87 13.80 -3.44
CA ARG A 67 -6.97 14.02 -1.98
C ARG A 67 -5.60 14.02 -1.28
N ILE A 68 -4.64 13.23 -1.75
CA ILE A 68 -3.26 13.27 -1.24
C ILE A 68 -2.58 14.58 -1.65
N LEU A 69 -2.79 15.05 -2.88
CA LEU A 69 -2.23 16.33 -3.36
C LEU A 69 -2.84 17.54 -2.67
N ASP A 70 -4.11 17.45 -2.26
CA ASP A 70 -4.83 18.45 -1.47
C ASP A 70 -4.51 18.38 0.04
N ASP A 71 -3.45 17.65 0.42
CA ASP A 71 -2.99 17.46 1.80
C ASP A 71 -4.06 16.83 2.74
N GLU A 72 -5.07 16.15 2.20
CA GLU A 72 -6.08 15.45 3.00
C GLU A 72 -5.53 14.13 3.58
N PHE A 73 -4.63 13.47 2.84
CA PHE A 73 -3.93 12.26 3.26
C PHE A 73 -2.42 12.40 3.12
N PHE A 74 -1.68 11.71 3.98
CA PHE A 74 -0.24 11.64 3.87
C PHE A 74 0.21 10.49 2.96
N TYR A 75 1.29 10.70 2.21
CA TYR A 75 1.93 9.63 1.43
C TYR A 75 3.24 9.16 2.08
N PRO A 76 3.58 7.86 1.99
CA PRO A 76 2.86 6.82 1.26
C PRO A 76 1.51 6.42 1.87
N LEU A 77 0.47 6.36 1.03
CA LEU A 77 -0.85 5.85 1.40
C LEU A 77 -0.98 4.41 0.91
N VAL A 78 -1.34 3.49 1.79
CA VAL A 78 -1.40 2.06 1.50
C VAL A 78 -2.84 1.57 1.58
N LEU A 79 -3.28 0.91 0.51
CA LEU A 79 -4.56 0.25 0.44
C LEU A 79 -4.39 -1.26 0.24
N VAL A 80 -5.33 -2.00 0.81
CA VAL A 80 -5.57 -3.42 0.51
C VAL A 80 -6.97 -3.49 -0.09
N GLU A 81 -7.06 -3.88 -1.34
CA GLU A 81 -8.23 -3.71 -2.20
C GLU A 81 -8.70 -2.24 -2.16
N ASP A 82 -9.83 -2.03 -1.51
CA ASP A 82 -10.55 -0.77 -1.38
C ASP A 82 -10.41 -0.17 0.03
N GLN A 83 -9.59 -0.75 0.91
CA GLN A 83 -9.47 -0.32 2.29
C GLN A 83 -8.14 0.38 2.54
N ILE A 84 -8.19 1.61 3.05
CA ILE A 84 -7.00 2.34 3.50
C ILE A 84 -6.52 1.70 4.81
N VAL A 85 -5.31 1.16 4.81
CA VAL A 85 -4.72 0.44 5.95
C VAL A 85 -3.59 1.20 6.63
N GLY A 86 -3.08 2.26 6.01
CA GLY A 86 -2.09 3.15 6.62
C GLY A 86 -1.66 4.29 5.70
N GLU A 87 -1.18 5.37 6.30
CA GLU A 87 -0.67 6.56 5.64
C GLU A 87 0.64 7.03 6.31
N GLY A 88 1.56 7.59 5.54
CA GLY A 88 2.87 8.10 5.99
C GLY A 88 3.82 7.01 6.52
N ASN A 89 3.48 6.39 7.65
CA ASN A 89 4.19 5.25 8.24
C ASN A 89 3.25 4.04 8.39
N PRO A 90 2.94 3.33 7.29
CA PRO A 90 2.02 2.19 7.31
C PRO A 90 2.57 1.06 8.20
N LYS A 91 1.72 0.57 9.11
CA LYS A 91 2.10 -0.51 10.03
C LYS A 91 1.80 -1.86 9.41
N LEU A 92 2.82 -2.72 9.28
CA LEU A 92 2.66 -4.10 8.77
C LEU A 92 1.51 -4.86 9.44
N LYS A 93 1.32 -4.68 10.75
CA LYS A 93 0.24 -5.33 11.49
C LYS A 93 -1.14 -5.02 10.91
N ALA A 94 -1.42 -3.77 10.54
CA ALA A 94 -2.72 -3.38 9.99
C ALA A 94 -2.94 -4.00 8.60
N ILE A 95 -1.90 -3.99 7.76
CA ILE A 95 -1.92 -4.62 6.43
C ILE A 95 -2.16 -6.13 6.55
N TYR A 96 -1.47 -6.82 7.46
CA TYR A 96 -1.67 -8.25 7.70
C TYR A 96 -3.09 -8.57 8.15
N GLN A 97 -3.61 -7.80 9.11
CA GLN A 97 -4.98 -7.98 9.59
C GLN A 97 -6.01 -7.80 8.48
N GLU A 98 -5.77 -6.87 7.56
CA GLU A 98 -6.66 -6.68 6.41
C GLU A 98 -6.53 -7.84 5.42
N MET A 99 -5.32 -8.25 5.05
CA MET A 99 -5.11 -9.40 4.16
C MET A 99 -5.68 -10.71 4.71
N GLU A 100 -5.59 -10.94 6.02
CA GLU A 100 -6.15 -12.13 6.68
C GLU A 100 -7.69 -12.22 6.53
N LYS A 101 -8.40 -11.09 6.38
CA LYS A 101 -9.85 -11.09 6.08
C LYS A 101 -10.16 -11.68 4.71
N TYR A 102 -9.23 -11.60 3.77
CA TYR A 102 -9.33 -12.18 2.43
C TYR A 102 -8.83 -13.63 2.39
N GLY A 103 -8.51 -14.22 3.54
CA GLY A 103 -8.14 -15.63 3.66
C GLY A 103 -6.64 -15.91 3.59
N TYR A 104 -5.80 -14.86 3.61
CA TYR A 104 -4.36 -15.05 3.75
C TYR A 104 -4.04 -15.61 5.13
N LYS A 105 -3.16 -16.60 5.18
CA LYS A 105 -2.72 -17.23 6.42
C LYS A 105 -1.22 -17.18 6.50
N GLU A 106 -0.68 -16.76 7.64
CA GLU A 106 0.76 -16.87 7.84
C GLU A 106 1.18 -18.34 7.73
N SER A 107 2.35 -18.57 7.15
CA SER A 107 2.99 -19.87 7.27
C SER A 107 3.44 -20.04 8.70
N SER A 108 2.62 -20.71 9.50
CA SER A 108 3.07 -21.32 10.75
C SER A 108 4.01 -22.45 10.36
N GLU A 109 5.31 -22.21 10.48
CA GLU A 109 6.33 -23.27 10.43
C GLU A 109 6.58 -23.80 11.84
#